data_AF-A0A1Z8VRJ3-F1
#
_entry.id   AF-A0A1Z8VRJ3-F1
#
_cell.length_a   1.000
_cell.length_b   1.000
_cell.length_c   1.000
_cell.angle_alpha   90.00
_cell.angle_beta   90.00
_cell.angle_gamma   90.00
#
_symmetry.space_group_name_H-M   'P 1'
#
loop_
_entity.id
_entity.type
_entity.pdbx_description
1 polymer ?
#
loop_
_entity_poly.entity_id
_entity_poly.type
_entity_poly.pdbx_seq_one_letter_code
_entity_poly.pdbx_strand_id
1 'polypeptide(L)'
;MIKIIILLIILITLISLVIIKINSIKPFNRMSKLYSVIILFLITLLFLLLLRFFTDIGGNGTYVPAKFDGNQLIPGKVEFGK
;
A
#
# COMPACT_ATOMS: atom_id res chain seq x y z
N MET A 1 -5.08 3.01 -12.52
CA MET A 1 -4.68 4.41 -12.24
C MET A 1 -5.79 5.21 -11.57
N ILE A 2 -6.99 5.34 -12.15
CA ILE A 2 -8.13 6.06 -11.53
C ILE A 2 -8.47 5.58 -10.10
N LYS A 3 -8.47 4.27 -9.85
CA LYS A 3 -8.69 3.70 -8.51
C LYS A 3 -7.68 4.20 -7.46
N ILE A 4 -6.42 4.39 -7.86
CA ILE A 4 -5.34 4.90 -6.99
C ILE A 4 -5.57 6.39 -6.70
N ILE A 5 -5.99 7.17 -7.70
CA ILE A 5 -6.30 8.59 -7.54
C ILE A 5 -7.49 8.78 -6.58
N ILE A 6 -8.53 7.96 -6.71
CA ILE A 6 -9.68 7.97 -5.79
C ILE A 6 -9.25 7.63 -4.37
N LEU A 7 -8.40 6.61 -4.21
CA LEU A 7 -7.86 6.22 -2.91
C LEU A 7 -7.03 7.35 -2.27
N LEU A 8 -6.24 8.07 -3.08
CA LEU A 8 -5.45 9.22 -2.63
C LEU A 8 -6.35 10.35 -2.11
N ILE A 9 -7.43 10.67 -2.82
CA ILE A 9 -8.39 11.71 -2.43
C ILE A 9 -9.07 11.34 -1.10
N ILE A 10 -9.48 10.08 -0.94
CA ILE A 10 -10.07 9.57 0.31
C ILE A 10 -9.07 9.67 1.47
N LEU A 11 -7.81 9.34 1.24
CA LEU A 11 -6.76 9.45 2.26
C LEU A 11 -6.55 10.91 2.69
N ILE A 12 -6.43 11.83 1.73
CA ILE A 12 -6.20 13.26 2.00
C ILE A 12 -7.38 13.85 2.80
N THR A 13 -8.62 13.49 2.44
CA THR A 13 -9.81 13.95 3.17
C THR A 13 -9.85 13.41 4.60
N LEU A 14 -9.51 12.13 4.81
CA LEU A 14 -9.39 11.55 6.15
C LEU A 14 -8.30 12.22 6.99
N ILE A 15 -7.12 12.46 6.42
CA ILE A 15 -6.02 13.15 7.12
C ILE A 15 -6.43 14.57 7.52
N SER A 16 -7.06 15.31 6.61
CA SER A 16 -7.54 16.67 6.88
C SER A 16 -8.56 16.69 8.02
N LEU A 17 -9.54 15.77 8.00
CA LEU A 17 -10.54 15.64 9.07
C LEU A 17 -9.90 15.31 10.43
N VAL A 18 -8.92 14.42 10.45
CA VAL A 18 -8.18 14.06 11.67
C VAL A 18 -7.41 15.26 12.21
N ILE A 19 -6.71 16.03 11.37
CA ILE A 19 -5.98 17.24 11.77
C ILE A 19 -6.94 18.31 12.33
N ILE A 20 -8.07 18.54 11.66
CA ILE A 20 -9.10 19.50 12.12
C ILE A 20 -9.63 19.10 13.50
N LYS A 21 -9.95 17.81 13.69
CA LYS A 21 -10.44 17.30 14.98
C LYS A 21 -9.39 17.42 16.07
N ILE A 22 -8.13 17.05 15.80
CA ILE A 22 -7.01 17.20 16.74
C ILE A 22 -6.86 18.66 17.18
N ASN A 23 -6.88 19.61 16.25
CA ASN A 23 -6.74 21.04 16.58
C ASN A 23 -7.96 21.60 17.36
N SER A 24 -9.16 21.06 17.13
CA SER A 24 -10.38 21.49 17.84
C SER A 24 -10.47 20.99 19.30
N ILE A 25 -9.71 19.96 19.66
CA ILE A 25 -9.78 19.29 20.96
C ILE A 25 -8.71 19.90 21.88
N LYS A 26 -9.14 20.73 22.85
CA LYS A 26 -8.25 21.43 23.81
C LYS A 26 -7.13 20.58 24.46
N PRO A 27 -7.30 19.29 24.83
CA PRO A 27 -6.19 18.50 25.37
C PRO A 27 -5.08 18.16 24.35
N PHE A 28 -5.36 18.23 23.05
CA PHE A 28 -4.35 18.00 22.02
C PHE A 28 -3.41 19.20 21.80
N ASN A 29 -3.80 20.40 22.24
CA ASN A 29 -2.92 21.57 22.24
C ASN A 29 -1.76 21.42 23.25
N ARG A 30 -1.85 20.43 24.17
CA ARG A 30 -0.83 20.09 25.18
C ARG A 30 -0.21 18.70 24.96
N MET A 31 -0.81 17.86 24.11
CA MET A 31 -0.23 16.58 23.71
C MET A 31 1.02 16.83 22.88
N SER A 32 2.13 16.22 23.29
CA SER A 32 3.44 16.35 22.66
C SER A 32 3.38 16.12 21.15
N LYS A 33 4.11 16.93 20.38
CA LYS A 33 4.32 16.77 18.93
C LYS A 33 4.66 15.32 18.51
N LEU A 34 5.21 14.53 19.44
CA LEU A 34 5.44 13.10 19.28
C LEU A 34 4.19 12.30 18.88
N TYR A 35 3.03 12.55 19.52
CA TYR A 35 1.81 11.79 19.22
C TYR A 35 1.27 12.08 17.82
N SER A 36 1.33 13.35 17.38
CA SER A 36 0.97 13.72 16.01
C SER A 36 1.89 13.06 14.98
N VAL A 37 3.19 12.95 15.28
CA VAL A 37 4.16 12.28 14.39
C VAL A 37 3.89 10.78 14.32
N ILE A 38 3.58 10.12 15.45
CA ILE A 38 3.26 8.68 15.48
C ILE A 38 1.98 8.40 14.68
N ILE A 39 0.94 9.22 14.84
CA ILE A 39 -0.31 9.08 14.07
C ILE A 39 -0.04 9.26 12.58
N LEU A 40 0.74 10.28 12.21
CA LEU A 40 1.08 10.54 10.81
C LEU A 40 1.92 9.40 10.20
N PHE A 41 2.85 8.84 10.97
CA PHE A 41 3.64 7.68 10.58
C PHE A 41 2.75 6.45 10.35
N LEU A 42 1.83 6.15 11.27
CA LEU A 42 0.88 5.03 11.14
C LEU A 42 -0.02 5.18 9.90
N ILE A 43 -0.52 6.39 9.63
CA ILE A 43 -1.32 6.66 8.43
C ILE A 43 -0.50 6.45 7.17
N THR A 44 0.76 6.93 7.15
CA THR A 44 1.66 6.74 6.02
C THR A 44 1.95 5.26 5.77
N LEU A 45 2.20 4.50 6.84
CA LEU A 45 2.41 3.05 6.77
C LEU A 45 1.19 2.33 6.20
N LEU A 46 -0.01 2.68 6.70
CA LEU A 46 -1.27 2.12 6.21
C LEU A 46 -1.47 2.41 4.72
N PHE A 47 -1.15 3.63 4.27
CA PHE A 47 -1.25 4.01 2.87
C PHE A 47 -0.28 3.20 1.98
N LEU A 48 0.96 3.00 2.41
CA LEU A 48 1.92 2.17 1.67
C LEU A 48 1.46 0.71 1.57
N LEU A 49 0.88 0.16 2.63
CA LEU A 49 0.30 -1.18 2.61
C LEU A 49 -0.89 -1.25 1.65
N LEU A 50 -1.81 -0.29 1.71
CA LEU A 50 -2.94 -0.22 0.79
C LEU A 50 -2.47 -0.08 -0.66
N LEU A 51 -1.49 0.78 -0.93
CA LEU A 51 -0.87 0.88 -2.25
C LEU A 51 -0.37 -0.48 -2.68
N ARG A 52 0.43 -1.17 -1.86
CA ARG A 52 0.91 -2.52 -2.17
C ARG A 52 -0.25 -3.45 -2.52
N PHE A 53 -1.31 -3.51 -1.73
CA PHE A 53 -2.49 -4.35 -2.00
C PHE A 53 -3.22 -3.98 -3.30
N PHE A 54 -3.34 -2.70 -3.63
CA PHE A 54 -4.00 -2.24 -4.85
C PHE A 54 -3.10 -2.29 -6.09
N THR A 55 -1.79 -2.22 -5.90
CA THR A 55 -0.77 -2.38 -6.95
C THR A 55 -0.31 -3.81 -7.09
N ASP A 56 -0.76 -4.73 -6.23
CA ASP A 56 -0.72 -6.17 -6.44
C ASP A 56 -1.72 -6.53 -7.54
N ILE A 57 -1.50 -5.92 -8.71
CA ILE A 57 -1.69 -6.56 -9.99
C ILE A 57 -0.67 -7.69 -9.93
N GLY A 58 -1.05 -8.79 -9.26
CA GLY A 58 -0.31 -10.03 -9.31
C GLY A 58 0.03 -10.20 -10.76
N GLY A 59 1.34 -10.23 -11.08
CA GLY A 59 1.75 -10.40 -12.46
C GLY A 59 0.92 -11.56 -13.00
N ASN A 60 0.17 -11.36 -14.09
CA ASN A 60 -0.67 -12.39 -14.71
C ASN A 60 0.20 -13.52 -15.31
N GLY A 61 1.35 -13.75 -14.71
CA GLY A 61 2.37 -14.72 -14.97
C GLY A 61 2.06 -15.98 -14.19
N THR A 62 1.70 -17.05 -14.90
CA THR A 62 1.66 -18.37 -14.30
C THR A 62 3.10 -18.84 -14.14
N TYR A 63 3.49 -19.19 -12.91
CA TYR A 63 4.81 -19.78 -12.69
C TYR A 63 4.83 -21.20 -13.27
N VAL A 64 5.71 -21.43 -14.24
CA VAL A 64 6.00 -22.75 -14.79
C VAL A 64 7.27 -23.27 -14.08
N PRO A 65 7.17 -24.34 -13.28
CA PRO A 65 8.31 -24.88 -12.56
C PRO A 65 9.35 -25.46 -13.54
N ALA A 66 10.60 -25.52 -13.08
CA ALA A 66 11.66 -26.17 -13.84
C ALA A 66 11.31 -27.65 -14.08
N LYS A 67 11.56 -28.14 -15.29
CA LYS A 67 11.29 -29.53 -15.67
C LYS A 67 12.50 -30.15 -16.35
N PHE A 68 12.76 -31.41 -16.05
CA PHE A 68 13.74 -32.21 -16.76
C PHE A 68 13.05 -33.02 -17.85
N ASP A 69 13.48 -32.87 -19.11
CA ASP A 69 12.85 -33.51 -20.28
C ASP A 69 13.61 -34.76 -20.76
N GLY A 70 14.40 -35.38 -19.87
CA GLY A 70 15.24 -36.54 -20.18
C GLY A 70 16.61 -36.20 -20.75
N ASN A 71 16.73 -35.13 -21.54
CA ASN A 71 18.01 -34.70 -22.15
C ASN A 71 18.56 -33.38 -21.57
N GLN A 72 17.71 -32.49 -21.07
CA GLN A 72 18.13 -31.18 -20.56
C GLN A 72 17.22 -30.67 -19.44
N LEU A 73 17.80 -29.87 -18.54
CA LEU A 73 17.07 -29.16 -17.50
C LEU A 73 16.49 -27.87 -18.09
N ILE A 74 15.17 -27.77 -18.15
CA ILE A 74 14.47 -26.56 -18.58
C ILE A 74 14.24 -25.69 -17.34
N PRO A 75 14.82 -24.48 -17.25
CA PRO A 75 14.65 -23.62 -16.09
C PRO A 75 13.21 -23.14 -15.95
N GLY A 76 12.78 -22.93 -14.70
CA GLY A 76 11.46 -22.39 -14.40
C GLY A 76 11.33 -20.97 -14.96
N LYS A 77 10.14 -20.64 -15.46
CA LYS A 77 9.86 -19.34 -16.07
C LYS A 77 8.48 -18.85 -15.66
N VAL A 78 8.26 -17.55 -15.78
CA VAL A 78 6.97 -16.92 -15.55
C VAL A 78 6.33 -16.65 -16.90
N GLU A 79 5.16 -17.23 -17.17
CA GLU A 79 4.43 -17.06 -18.44
C GLU A 79 3.23 -16.13 -18.25
N PHE A 80 3.25 -14.97 -18.89
CA PHE A 80 2.11 -14.04 -18.87
C PHE A 80 1.05 -14.48 -19.87
N GLY A 81 -0.19 -14.69 -19.40
CA GLY A 81 -1.33 -14.94 -20.29
C GLY A 81 -1.49 -13.80 -21.29
N LYS A 82 -1.63 -14.13 -22.58
CA LYS A 82 -1.86 -13.16 -23.66
C LYS A 82 -3.14 -12.36 -23.46
#